data_AF-A0A6G7LMN3-F1
#
_entry.id   AF-A0A6G7LMN3-F1
#
_cell.length_a   1.000
_cell.length_b   1.000
_cell.length_c   1.000
_cell.angle_alpha   90.00
_cell.angle_beta   90.00
_cell.angle_gamma   90.00
#
_symmetry.space_group_name_H-M   'P 1'
#
loop_
_entity.id
_entity.type
_entity.pdbx_description
1 polymer ?
#
loop_
_entity_poly.entity_id
_entity_poly.type
_entity_poly.pdbx_seq_one_letter_code
_entity_poly.pdbx_strand_id
1 'polypeptide(L)' 'MIKLPTYSPELNPMEQVWQWLRQHCLSNRVFDCYEQIVEQVSRAWNTFIEDTGRVKSLCSRDWINLTR' A
#
# COMPACT_ATOMS: atom_id res chain seq x y z
N MET A 1 8.66 17.31 2.27
CA MET A 1 8.51 16.19 3.21
C MET A 1 7.43 16.57 4.22
N ILE A 2 6.35 15.79 4.34
CA ILE A 2 5.25 16.06 5.27
C ILE A 2 5.57 15.33 6.58
N LYS A 3 5.55 16.02 7.72
CA LYS A 3 5.68 15.39 9.03
C LYS A 3 4.31 14.87 9.46
N LEU A 4 4.18 13.54 9.56
CA LEU A 4 2.98 12.91 10.10
C LEU A 4 3.06 12.89 11.64
N PRO A 5 1.92 13.05 12.34
CA PRO A 5 1.87 12.82 13.77
C PRO A 5 2.19 11.35 14.09
N THR A 6 2.82 11.13 15.23
CA THR A 6 3.10 9.78 15.73
C THR A 6 1.81 9.02 15.96
N TYR A 7 1.81 7.71 15.69
CA TYR A 7 0.66 6.81 15.91
C TYR A 7 -0.58 7.09 15.05
N SER A 8 -0.43 7.79 13.91
CA SER A 8 -1.50 8.03 12.93
C SER A 8 -1.27 7.28 11.60
N PRO A 9 -1.36 5.93 11.58
CA PRO A 9 -1.19 5.14 10.36
C PRO A 9 -2.22 5.49 9.28
N GLU A 10 -3.40 5.96 9.65
CA GLU A 10 -4.48 6.40 8.75
C GLU A 10 -4.09 7.59 7.85
N LEU A 11 -3.09 8.37 8.28
CA LEU A 11 -2.55 9.49 7.53
C LEU A 11 -1.38 9.08 6.61
N ASN A 12 -0.81 7.90 6.80
CA ASN A 12 0.27 7.42 5.95
C ASN A 12 -0.32 6.71 4.72
N PRO A 13 -0.18 7.26 3.49
CA PRO A 13 -0.71 6.61 2.30
C PRO A 13 -0.15 5.20 2.07
N MET A 14 1.09 4.94 2.53
CA MET A 14 1.70 3.61 2.42
C MET A 14 0.96 2.54 3.20
N GLU A 15 0.37 2.87 4.36
CA GLU A 15 -0.39 1.89 5.15
C GLU A 15 -1.59 1.35 4.38
N GLN A 16 -2.23 2.18 3.55
CA GLN A 16 -3.33 1.72 2.69
C GLN A 16 -2.86 0.86 1.54
N VAL A 17 -1.72 1.19 0.95
CA VAL A 17 -1.12 0.36 -0.10
C VAL A 17 -0.87 -1.04 0.47
N TRP A 18 -0.29 -1.11 1.67
CA TRP A 18 -0.07 -2.38 2.35
C TRP A 18 -1.37 -3.11 2.71
N GLN A 19 -2.39 -2.41 3.18
CA GLN A 19 -3.71 -3.00 3.42
C GLN A 19 -4.31 -3.58 2.14
N TRP A 20 -4.23 -2.84 1.02
CA TRP A 20 -4.73 -3.29 -0.27
C TRP A 20 -4.00 -4.56 -0.75
N LEU A 21 -2.66 -4.54 -0.73
CA LEU A 21 -1.82 -5.70 -1.10
C LEU A 21 -2.14 -6.93 -0.23
N ARG A 22 -2.32 -6.72 1.07
CA ARG A 22 -2.67 -7.79 2.01
C ARG A 22 -4.04 -8.38 1.70
N GLN A 23 -5.05 -7.55 1.41
CA GLN A 23 -6.40 -8.02 1.13
C GLN A 23 -6.52 -8.73 -0.23
N HIS A 24 -5.84 -8.23 -1.26
CA HIS A 24 -6.06 -8.69 -2.64
C HIS A 24 -5.05 -9.74 -3.12
N CYS A 25 -3.83 -9.72 -2.60
CA CYS A 25 -2.75 -10.57 -3.13
C CYS A 25 -2.19 -11.55 -2.11
N LEU A 26 -2.16 -11.18 -0.83
CA LEU A 26 -1.45 -11.96 0.21
C LEU A 26 -2.39 -12.61 1.25
N SER A 27 -3.71 -12.43 1.11
CA SER A 27 -4.69 -12.95 2.06
C SER A 27 -4.76 -14.48 2.01
N ASN A 28 -4.86 -15.12 3.18
CA ASN A 28 -5.06 -16.56 3.35
C ASN A 28 -4.03 -17.46 2.63
N ARG A 29 -2.78 -16.99 2.48
CA ARG A 29 -1.68 -17.77 1.91
C ARG A 29 -0.73 -18.25 3.00
N VAL A 30 -0.27 -19.49 2.86
CA VAL A 30 0.83 -20.06 3.63
C VAL A 30 2.05 -20.07 2.72
N PHE A 31 3.21 -19.67 3.26
CA PHE A 31 4.47 -19.62 2.53
C PHE A 31 5.44 -20.62 3.15
N ASP A 32 6.12 -21.39 2.31
CA ASP A 32 7.04 -22.44 2.78
C ASP A 32 8.40 -21.87 3.18
N CYS A 33 8.82 -20.78 2.53
CA CYS A 33 10.11 -20.14 2.79
C CYS A 33 10.06 -18.62 2.54
N TYR A 34 11.10 -17.92 2.97
CA TYR A 34 11.22 -16.47 2.84
C TYR A 34 11.17 -16.02 1.37
N GLU A 35 11.82 -16.76 0.47
CA GLU A 35 11.89 -16.45 -0.95
C GLU A 35 10.49 -16.43 -1.59
N GLN A 36 9.59 -17.32 -1.17
CA GLN A 36 8.21 -17.31 -1.64
C GLN A 36 7.47 -16.05 -1.19
N ILE A 37 7.72 -15.56 0.04
CA ILE A 37 7.13 -14.30 0.52
C ILE A 37 7.59 -13.15 -0.37
N VAL A 38 8.91 -13.04 -0.60
CA VAL A 38 9.48 -11.96 -1.42
C VAL A 38 8.93 -12.01 -2.84
N GLU A 39 8.85 -13.19 -3.45
CA GLU A 39 8.32 -13.35 -4.79
C GLU A 39 6.85 -12.93 -4.87
N GLN A 40 6.00 -13.39 -3.95
CA GLN A 40 4.57 -13.08 -3.99
C GLN A 40 4.29 -11.61 -3.68
N VAL A 41 5.05 -10.99 -2.77
CA VAL A 41 4.98 -9.54 -2.52
C VAL A 41 5.44 -8.76 -3.74
N SER A 42 6.52 -9.18 -4.40
CA SER A 42 7.02 -8.52 -5.62
C SER A 42 6.01 -8.58 -6.76
N ARG A 43 5.37 -9.75 -6.96
CA ARG A 43 4.29 -9.91 -7.94
C ARG A 43 3.10 -9.01 -7.62
N ALA A 44 2.66 -9.01 -6.35
CA ALA A 44 1.56 -8.16 -5.88
C ALA A 44 1.86 -6.67 -6.13
N TRP A 45 3.08 -6.24 -5.82
CA TRP A 45 3.53 -4.87 -6.05
C TRP A 45 3.51 -4.51 -7.53
N ASN A 46 4.05 -5.38 -8.41
CA ASN A 46 4.06 -5.15 -9.85
C ASN A 46 2.64 -5.03 -10.41
N THR A 47 1.72 -5.92 -10.02
CA THR A 47 0.30 -5.81 -10.39
C THR A 47 -0.36 -4.54 -9.85
N PHE A 48 0.04 -4.09 -8.66
CA PHE A 48 -0.48 -2.86 -8.07
C PHE A 48 -0.07 -1.61 -8.86
N ILE A 49 1.20 -1.50 -9.24
CA ILE A 49 1.73 -0.31 -9.94
C ILE A 49 1.26 -0.22 -11.40
N GLU A 50 0.86 -1.33 -12.02
CA GLU A 50 0.24 -1.34 -13.35
C GLU A 50 -1.06 -0.51 -13.38
N ASP A 51 -1.82 -0.50 -12.28
CA ASP A 51 -3.02 0.32 -12.13
C ASP A 51 -2.68 1.69 -11.51
N THR A 52 -2.11 2.57 -12.33
CA THR A 52 -1.75 3.93 -11.91
C THR A 52 -2.94 4.76 -11.40
N GLY A 53 -4.16 4.45 -11.82
CA GLY A 53 -5.39 5.10 -11.34
C GLY A 53 -5.65 4.74 -9.87
N ARG A 54 -5.57 3.45 -9.55
CA ARG A 54 -5.70 2.96 -8.16
C ARG A 54 -4.58 3.48 -7.27
N VAL A 55 -3.34 3.50 -7.74
CA VAL A 55 -2.20 4.06 -6.98
C VAL A 55 -2.50 5.51 -6.57
N LYS A 56 -2.96 6.34 -7.52
CA LYS A 56 -3.34 7.73 -7.23
C LYS A 56 -4.50 7.82 -6.25
N SER A 57 -5.53 6.99 -6.41
CA SER A 57 -6.70 6.98 -5.53
C SER A 57 -6.40 6.53 -4.11
N LEU A 58 -5.49 5.58 -3.91
CA LEU A 58 -5.11 5.13 -2.56
C LEU A 58 -4.18 6.13 -1.88
N CYS A 59 -3.29 6.76 -2.64
CA CYS A 59 -2.35 7.74 -2.10
C CYS A 59 -2.96 9.15 -1.96
N SER A 60 -4.16 9.40 -2.47
CA SER A 60 -4.83 10.69 -2.32
C SER A 60 -5.54 10.81 -0.97
N ARG A 61 -5.57 12.05 -0.47
CA ARG A 61 -6.24 12.42 0.77
C ARG A 61 -6.73 13.85 0.67
N ASP A 62 -7.95 14.09 1.12
CA ASP A 62 -8.53 15.44 1.11
C ASP A 62 -7.73 16.40 1.99
N TRP A 63 -7.22 15.94 3.13
CA TRP A 63 -6.39 16.77 4.02
C TRP A 63 -5.00 17.12 3.44
N ILE A 64 -4.50 16.36 2.46
CA ILE A 64 -3.23 16.65 1.77
C ILE A 64 -3.42 17.81 0.77
N ASN A 65 -4.65 18.09 0.34
CA ASN A 65 -4.92 19.27 -0.47
C ASN A 65 -4.70 20.52 0.38
N LEU A 66 -3.48 21.06 0.31
CA LEU A 66 -3.06 22.32 0.92
C LEU A 66 -3.66 23.55 0.20
N THR A 67 -4.72 23.36 -0.58
CA THR A 67 -5.41 24.44 -1.28
C THR A 67 -6.01 25.38 -0.25
N ARG A 68 -5.39 26.55 -0.15
CA ARG A 68 -5.97 27.75 0.43
C ARG A 68 -6.90 28.40 -0.59
#